data_AF-A0A226WSJ3-F1
#
_entry.id   AF-A0A226WSJ3-F1
#
_cell.length_a   1.000
_cell.length_b   1.000
_cell.length_c   1.000
_cell.angle_alpha   90.00
_cell.angle_beta   90.00
_cell.angle_gamma   90.00
#
_symmetry.space_group_name_H-M   'P 1'
#
loop_
_entity.id
_entity.type
_entity.pdbx_description
1 polymer ?
#
loop_
_entity_poly.entity_id
_entity_poly.type
_entity_poly.pdbx_seq_one_letter_code
_entity_poly.pdbx_strand_id
1 'polypeptide(L)'
;MVPVGDFVPALQYALHKRGVESTVYAPGTSSPSCEATLVYSAATDWGHRTFTDGYTQYISAINLTLIQHGKIVIAASYATSGAKLDRFASTATKVTALIDKMVVATSD
;
A
#
# COMPACT_ATOMS: atom_id res chain seq x y z
N MET A 1 14.70 -9.80 -1.04
CA MET A 1 13.68 -9.83 -2.10
C MET A 1 12.34 -9.94 -1.41
N VAL A 2 11.53 -8.89 -1.42
CA VAL A 2 10.12 -8.98 -0.99
C VAL A 2 9.35 -9.04 -2.30
N PRO A 3 8.83 -10.21 -2.73
CA PRO A 3 8.05 -10.28 -3.94
C PRO A 3 6.87 -9.31 -3.84
N VAL A 4 6.44 -8.78 -4.97
CA VAL A 4 5.19 -8.00 -5.08
C VAL A 4 4.00 -8.75 -4.44
N GLY A 5 4.08 -10.08 -4.34
CA GLY A 5 3.14 -10.94 -3.62
C GLY A 5 2.98 -10.64 -2.12
N ASP A 6 3.94 -10.01 -1.46
CA ASP A 6 3.83 -9.64 -0.03
C ASP A 6 3.14 -8.29 0.19
N PHE A 7 2.77 -7.58 -0.88
CA PHE A 7 2.10 -6.28 -0.77
C PHE A 7 0.73 -6.38 -0.10
N VAL A 8 -0.10 -7.34 -0.54
CA VAL A 8 -1.45 -7.52 0.00
C VAL A 8 -1.40 -7.99 1.46
N PRO A 9 -0.60 -9.01 1.83
CA PRO A 9 -0.39 -9.36 3.24
C PRO A 9 0.10 -8.19 4.10
N ALA A 10 1.04 -7.36 3.60
CA ALA A 10 1.53 -6.20 4.33
C ALA A 10 0.45 -5.12 4.54
N LEU A 11 -0.42 -4.92 3.54
CA LEU A 11 -1.55 -3.99 3.62
C LEU A 11 -2.58 -4.46 4.66
N GLN A 12 -2.95 -5.74 4.61
CA GLN A 12 -3.86 -6.32 5.60
C GLN A 12 -3.28 -6.23 7.02
N TYR A 13 -1.98 -6.48 7.19
CA TYR A 13 -1.30 -6.34 8.47
C TYR A 13 -1.32 -4.89 9.00
N ALA A 14 -1.06 -3.91 8.13
CA ALA A 14 -1.10 -2.49 8.51
C ALA A 14 -2.52 -2.03 8.91
N LEU A 15 -3.55 -2.50 8.19
CA LEU A 15 -4.96 -2.25 8.51
C LEU A 15 -5.36 -2.91 9.84
N HIS A 16 -5.00 -4.18 10.04
CA HIS A 16 -5.30 -4.91 11.26
C HIS A 16 -4.64 -4.25 12.49
N LYS A 17 -3.40 -3.75 12.36
CA LYS A 17 -2.74 -2.95 13.40
C LYS A 17 -3.51 -1.68 13.81
N ARG A 18 -4.35 -1.15 12.93
CA ARG A 18 -5.23 -0.01 13.17
C ARG A 18 -6.66 -0.42 13.57
N GLY A 19 -6.89 -1.71 13.83
CA GLY A 19 -8.19 -2.27 14.19
C GLY A 19 -9.16 -2.46 13.03
N VAL A 20 -8.67 -2.39 11.78
CA VAL A 20 -9.48 -2.59 10.58
C VAL A 20 -9.34 -4.03 10.08
N GLU A 21 -10.39 -4.82 10.25
CA GLU A 21 -10.48 -6.16 9.66
C GLU A 21 -10.68 -6.04 8.13
N SER A 22 -9.93 -6.83 7.37
CA SER A 22 -9.90 -6.72 5.91
C SER A 22 -9.92 -8.08 5.22
N THR A 23 -10.79 -8.20 4.22
CA THR A 23 -10.94 -9.39 3.37
C THR A 23 -10.62 -9.04 1.93
N VAL A 24 -9.81 -9.87 1.28
CA VAL A 24 -9.44 -9.67 -0.13
C VAL A 24 -10.51 -10.28 -1.03
N TYR A 25 -11.04 -9.48 -1.94
CA TYR A 25 -11.99 -9.91 -2.97
C TYR A 25 -11.37 -9.78 -4.35
N ALA A 26 -11.78 -10.66 -5.26
CA ALA A 26 -11.49 -10.47 -6.68
C ALA A 26 -12.31 -9.28 -7.22
N PRO A 27 -11.88 -8.64 -8.31
CA PRO A 27 -12.64 -7.55 -8.92
C PRO A 27 -14.08 -7.97 -9.20
N GLY A 28 -15.05 -7.20 -8.67
CA GLY A 28 -16.48 -7.46 -8.84
C GLY A 28 -17.07 -8.54 -7.93
N THR A 29 -16.29 -9.12 -7.00
CA THR A 29 -16.80 -10.15 -6.05
C THR A 29 -16.98 -9.67 -4.62
N SER A 30 -16.83 -8.36 -4.36
CA SER A 30 -17.08 -7.76 -3.04
C SER A 30 -18.55 -7.91 -2.63
N SER A 31 -18.80 -8.27 -1.37
CA SER A 31 -20.17 -8.34 -0.84
C SER A 31 -20.90 -6.99 -0.99
N PRO A 32 -22.20 -6.98 -1.33
CA PRO A 32 -23.02 -5.76 -1.29
C PRO A 32 -23.07 -5.11 0.10
N SER A 33 -22.80 -5.87 1.16
CA SER A 33 -22.77 -5.40 2.55
C SER A 33 -21.41 -4.82 2.97
N CYS A 34 -20.46 -4.67 2.05
CA CYS A 34 -19.14 -4.13 2.37
C CYS A 34 -19.26 -2.61 2.59
N GLU A 35 -19.03 -2.16 3.82
CA GLU A 35 -19.14 -0.76 4.23
C GLU A 35 -18.16 0.15 3.47
N ALA A 36 -16.91 -0.31 3.33
CA ALA A 36 -15.86 0.39 2.61
C ALA A 36 -14.97 -0.58 1.84
N THR A 37 -14.64 -0.21 0.61
CA THR A 37 -13.75 -0.95 -0.29
C THR A 37 -12.46 -0.18 -0.46
N LEU A 38 -11.33 -0.79 -0.09
CA LEU A 38 -10.01 -0.26 -0.37
C LEU A 38 -9.48 -0.81 -1.70
N VAL A 39 -9.37 0.06 -2.71
CA VAL A 39 -8.77 -0.26 -4.00
C VAL A 39 -7.30 0.11 -3.96
N TYR A 40 -6.42 -0.78 -4.43
CA TYR A 40 -4.99 -0.55 -4.45
C TYR A 40 -4.38 -0.78 -5.83
N SER A 41 -3.31 -0.05 -6.14
CA SER A 41 -2.39 -0.36 -7.23
C SER A 41 -0.96 -0.15 -6.78
N ALA A 42 -0.05 -1.01 -7.23
CA ALA A 42 1.37 -0.90 -6.95
C ALA A 42 2.15 -1.10 -8.25
N ALA A 43 3.15 -0.24 -8.47
CA ALA A 43 4.08 -0.35 -9.56
C ALA A 43 5.46 -0.72 -9.03
N THR A 44 6.16 -1.58 -9.75
CA THR A 44 7.57 -1.87 -9.49
C THR A 44 8.46 -1.30 -10.58
N ASP A 45 9.67 -0.97 -10.19
CA ASP A 45 10.73 -0.54 -11.10
C ASP A 45 12.04 -1.24 -10.72
N TRP A 46 13.04 -1.13 -11.60
CA TRP A 46 14.34 -1.76 -11.44
C TRP A 46 15.41 -0.69 -11.26
N GLY A 47 16.26 -0.87 -10.26
CA GLY A 47 17.27 0.12 -9.92
C GLY A 47 18.56 -0.53 -9.46
N HIS A 48 19.67 0.17 -9.71
CA HIS A 48 20.96 -0.21 -9.17
C HIS A 48 21.12 0.40 -7.78
N ARG A 49 21.31 -0.43 -6.76
CA ARG A 49 21.69 0.07 -5.43
C ARG A 49 23.19 0.34 -5.45
N THR A 50 23.62 1.48 -4.89
CA THR A 50 25.05 1.75 -4.75
C THR A 50 25.64 0.64 -3.87
N PHE A 51 26.76 0.03 -4.29
CA PHE A 51 27.45 -1.06 -3.59
C PHE A 51 26.81 -2.47 -3.66
N THR A 52 25.88 -2.73 -4.59
CA THR A 52 25.46 -4.11 -4.90
C THR A 52 25.67 -4.39 -6.38
N ASP A 53 26.14 -5.59 -6.73
CA ASP A 53 26.16 -6.02 -8.12
C ASP A 53 24.75 -6.43 -8.56
N GLY A 54 24.21 -5.75 -9.57
CA GLY A 54 22.96 -6.13 -10.25
C GLY A 54 21.76 -5.21 -10.02
N TYR A 55 20.74 -5.39 -10.87
CA TYR A 55 19.48 -4.67 -10.75
C TYR A 55 18.62 -5.28 -9.64
N THR A 56 18.16 -4.42 -8.72
CA THR A 56 17.22 -4.79 -7.67
C THR A 56 15.84 -4.25 -8.02
N GLN A 57 14.83 -5.13 -7.99
CA GLN A 57 13.43 -4.72 -8.11
C GLN A 57 12.97 -4.02 -6.82
N TYR A 58 12.25 -2.92 -6.97
CA TYR A 58 11.69 -2.16 -5.85
C TYR A 58 10.30 -1.61 -6.18
N ILE A 59 9.50 -1.30 -5.16
CA ILE A 59 8.21 -0.62 -5.35
C ILE A 59 8.46 0.85 -5.62
N SER A 60 8.08 1.29 -6.82
CA SER A 60 8.26 2.65 -7.31
C SER A 60 7.08 3.54 -6.98
N ALA A 61 5.85 3.01 -7.06
CA ALA A 61 4.64 3.73 -6.71
C ALA A 61 3.59 2.82 -6.06
N ILE A 62 2.78 3.40 -5.18
CA ILE A 62 1.60 2.78 -4.56
C ILE A 62 0.48 3.81 -4.63
N ASN A 63 -0.72 3.41 -5.03
CA ASN A 63 -1.93 4.20 -4.89
C ASN A 63 -2.96 3.41 -4.09
N LEU A 64 -3.57 4.07 -3.12
CA LEU A 64 -4.64 3.54 -2.29
C LEU A 64 -5.84 4.48 -2.39
N THR A 65 -7.01 3.91 -2.62
CA THR A 65 -8.27 4.65 -2.69
C THR A 65 -9.30 3.93 -1.84
N LEU A 66 -9.77 4.58 -0.79
CA LEU A 66 -10.87 4.10 0.03
C LEU A 66 -12.19 4.62 -0.54
N ILE A 67 -13.09 3.69 -0.85
CA ILE A 67 -14.42 3.95 -1.38
C ILE A 67 -15.43 3.52 -0.32
N GLN A 68 -16.21 4.46 0.21
CA GLN A 68 -17.30 4.16 1.15
C GLN A 68 -18.63 4.47 0.48
N HIS A 69 -19.57 3.52 0.51
CA HIS A 69 -20.88 3.68 -0.15
C HIS A 69 -20.80 4.19 -1.61
N GLY A 70 -19.82 3.72 -2.38
CA GLY A 70 -19.61 4.13 -3.78
C GLY A 70 -18.97 5.51 -3.97
N LYS A 71 -18.57 6.21 -2.90
CA LYS A 71 -17.88 7.50 -2.97
C LYS A 71 -16.45 7.36 -2.49
N ILE A 72 -15.52 8.04 -3.16
CA ILE A 72 -14.13 8.13 -2.70
C ILE A 72 -14.10 9.00 -1.45
N VAL A 73 -13.68 8.43 -0.32
CA VAL A 73 -13.56 9.14 0.95
C VAL A 73 -12.12 9.51 1.27
N ILE A 74 -11.16 8.68 0.88
CA ILE A 74 -9.72 8.91 1.13
C ILE A 74 -8.94 8.38 -0.07
N ALA A 75 -7.93 9.13 -0.51
CA ALA A 75 -6.93 8.65 -1.45
C ALA A 75 -5.54 9.01 -0.94
N ALA A 76 -4.61 8.07 -1.02
CA ALA A 76 -3.21 8.31 -0.73
C ALA A 76 -2.32 7.65 -1.78
N SER A 77 -1.28 8.37 -2.17
CA SER A 77 -0.29 7.86 -3.10
C SER A 77 1.10 8.01 -2.52
N TYR A 78 1.92 7.00 -2.78
CA TYR A 78 3.35 7.04 -2.56
C TYR A 78 4.01 6.92 -3.93
N ALA A 79 4.96 7.80 -4.22
CA ALA A 79 5.81 7.71 -5.39
C ALA A 79 7.24 7.96 -4.97
N THR A 80 8.15 7.14 -5.47
CA THR A 80 9.58 7.25 -5.17
C THR A 80 10.18 8.44 -5.93
N SER A 81 10.13 9.64 -5.35
CA SER A 81 10.75 10.84 -5.93
C SER A 81 12.19 10.99 -5.45
N GLY A 82 13.13 11.13 -6.38
CA GLY A 82 14.48 11.74 -6.25
C GLY A 82 15.47 11.26 -5.17
N ALA A 83 15.08 11.11 -3.91
CA ALA A 83 15.94 10.77 -2.79
C ALA A 83 16.23 9.26 -2.78
N LYS A 84 17.46 8.91 -3.17
CA LYS A 84 17.96 7.54 -3.34
C LYS A 84 17.88 6.63 -2.09
N LEU A 85 17.62 7.21 -0.90
CA LEU A 85 17.66 6.51 0.39
C LEU A 85 16.37 5.72 0.72
N ASP A 86 15.19 6.17 0.28
CA ASP A 86 13.91 5.47 0.56
C ASP A 86 13.64 4.33 -0.45
N ARG A 87 14.26 4.37 -1.64
CA ARG A 87 13.93 3.47 -2.77
C ARG A 87 13.91 1.99 -2.39
N PHE A 88 14.83 1.57 -1.53
CA PHE A 88 15.01 0.18 -1.10
C PHE A 88 14.41 -0.13 0.28
N ALA A 89 13.64 0.80 0.88
CA ALA A 89 12.87 0.49 2.08
C ALA A 89 11.91 -0.68 1.81
N SER A 90 11.68 -1.51 2.83
CA SER A 90 10.84 -2.69 2.69
C SER A 90 9.40 -2.29 2.31
N THR A 91 8.71 -3.15 1.57
CA THR A 91 7.29 -2.97 1.21
C THR A 91 6.44 -2.68 2.44
N ALA A 92 6.65 -3.42 3.54
CA ALA A 92 5.94 -3.23 4.80
C ALA A 92 6.16 -1.82 5.37
N THR A 93 7.38 -1.29 5.33
CA THR A 93 7.70 0.06 5.78
C THR A 93 6.93 1.12 4.96
N LYS A 94 6.96 1.00 3.63
CA LYS A 94 6.28 1.94 2.73
C LYS A 94 4.76 1.90 2.89
N VAL A 95 4.18 0.71 2.98
CA VAL A 95 2.74 0.50 3.17
C VAL A 95 2.28 1.01 4.54
N THR A 96 3.01 0.70 5.61
CA THR A 96 2.68 1.18 6.96
C THR A 96 2.66 2.70 7.01
N ALA A 97 3.68 3.36 6.47
CA ALA A 97 3.75 4.82 6.43
C ALA A 97 2.60 5.46 5.64
N LEU A 98 2.13 4.80 4.57
CA LEU A 98 1.01 5.28 3.77
C LEU A 98 -0.33 5.10 4.52
N ILE A 99 -0.54 3.95 5.15
CA ILE A 99 -1.73 3.67 5.97
C ILE A 99 -1.80 4.59 7.19
N ASP A 100 -0.67 4.86 7.84
CA ASP A 100 -0.60 5.80 8.98
C ASP A 100 -1.01 7.23 8.59
N LYS A 101 -0.79 7.63 7.33
CA LYS A 101 -1.26 8.92 6.81
C LYS A 101 -2.74 8.90 6.41
N MET A 102 -3.26 7.76 5.98
CA MET A 102 -4.68 7.62 5.61
C MET A 102 -5.58 7.49 6.83
N VAL A 103 -5.15 6.73 7.84
CA VAL A 103 -5.89 6.48 9.08
C VAL A 103 -5.45 7.52 10.09
N VAL A 104 -5.98 8.74 9.96
CA VAL A 104 -5.87 9.73 11.02
C VAL A 104 -6.80 9.28 12.14
N ALA A 105 -6.25 9.05 13.33
CA ALA A 105 -7.07 8.81 14.51
C ALA A 105 -8.03 9.99 14.66
N THR A 106 -9.33 9.75 14.47
CA THR A 106 -10.38 10.67 14.87
C THR A 106 -10.30 10.76 16.38
N SER A 107 -9.58 11.78 16.87
CA SER A 107 -9.66 12.20 18.26
C SER A 107 -10.99 12.93 18.38
N ASP A 108 -11.96 12.27 19.01
CA ASP A 108 -13.16 12.92 19.56
C ASP A 108 -12.74 13.83 20.73
#